data_AF-A0ABD3MX19-F1
#
_entry.id   AF-A0ABD3MX19-F1
#
_cell.length_a   1.000
_cell.length_b   1.000
_cell.length_c   1.000
_cell.angle_alpha   90.00
_cell.angle_beta   90.00
_cell.angle_gamma   90.00
#
_symmetry.space_group_name_H-M   'P 1'
#
loop_
_entity.id
_entity.type
_entity.pdbx_description
1 polymer ?
#
loop_
_entity_poly.entity_id
_entity_poly.type
_entity_poly.pdbx_seq_one_letter_code
_entity_poly.pdbx_strand_id
1 'polypeptide(L)'
;MTMRLLPSIIHFTLTATAYLHSSHYPLCRYHRLISLSSSCSRLKMLPSNQELNQAKQRISQAISLGAPAYNAGDILRCATLYKEAAREIAPLVPSTFQVKLLREVEEEDVDDEDNNEKKYDAKAWALRRVFDSIVEYQLPIIPHKISDENITYEPFTSSQLGIEPVRVMDSVMGGISRGGWISQTNTFFGETSLANNGGFASLRWRFSNMQNWSYAKGIYIKGLKHSKADEHTFRIILKDVVCERIRLSNFKAVFANPQQTDDPLLIPFTSITQMEQMGQPMVGAPAFNPSAVTEIGLMAIKPTVVGQFQLEFLEWGLYS
;
A
#
# COMPACT_ATOMS: atom_id res chain seq x y z
N MET A 1 -82.00 -35.55 12.58
CA MET A 1 -81.24 -36.74 13.03
C MET A 1 -80.16 -37.01 11.99
N THR A 2 -78.97 -36.43 12.17
CA THR A 2 -77.69 -36.86 11.56
C THR A 2 -76.57 -36.02 12.17
N MET A 3 -75.48 -36.71 12.55
CA MET A 3 -74.44 -36.28 13.47
C MET A 3 -73.36 -35.38 12.84
N ARG A 4 -72.74 -34.58 13.72
CA ARG A 4 -71.52 -33.78 13.51
C ARG A 4 -70.30 -34.66 13.20
N LEU A 5 -69.43 -34.17 12.31
CA LEU A 5 -68.03 -34.60 12.16
C LEU A 5 -67.13 -33.37 12.26
N LEU A 6 -66.14 -33.44 13.16
CA LEU A 6 -64.97 -32.55 13.27
C LEU A 6 -63.76 -33.26 12.65
N PRO A 7 -62.81 -32.57 12.00
CA PRO A 7 -61.50 -33.13 11.68
C PRO A 7 -60.43 -32.72 12.71
N SER A 8 -59.60 -33.70 13.07
CA SER A 8 -58.45 -33.59 13.97
C SER A 8 -57.28 -32.83 13.34
N ILE A 9 -56.64 -31.97 14.15
CA ILE A 9 -55.37 -31.32 13.86
C ILE A 9 -54.26 -32.09 14.58
N ILE A 10 -53.27 -32.59 13.83
CA ILE A 10 -52.05 -33.22 14.35
C ILE A 10 -50.92 -32.19 14.30
N HIS A 11 -50.33 -31.88 15.45
CA HIS A 11 -49.10 -31.09 15.59
C HIS A 11 -47.88 -32.00 15.38
N PHE A 12 -46.97 -31.61 14.47
CA PHE A 12 -45.64 -32.18 14.35
C PHE A 12 -44.62 -31.16 14.88
N THR A 13 -43.95 -31.49 15.98
CA THR A 13 -42.78 -30.79 16.50
C THR A 13 -41.52 -31.38 15.89
N LEU A 14 -40.71 -30.56 15.22
CA LEU A 14 -39.40 -30.94 14.71
C LEU A 14 -38.32 -30.54 15.73
N THR A 15 -37.67 -31.52 16.36
CA THR A 15 -36.46 -31.34 17.16
C THR A 15 -35.24 -31.57 16.28
N ALA A 16 -34.38 -30.56 16.15
CA ALA A 16 -33.10 -30.67 15.45
C ALA A 16 -32.02 -31.18 16.41
N THR A 17 -31.59 -32.43 16.24
CA THR A 17 -30.44 -33.04 16.89
C THR A 17 -29.15 -32.68 16.14
N ALA A 18 -28.23 -32.02 16.83
CA ALA A 18 -26.89 -31.71 16.33
C ALA A 18 -26.01 -32.97 16.36
N TYR A 19 -25.50 -33.39 15.20
CA TYR A 19 -24.46 -34.41 15.05
C TYR A 19 -23.09 -33.76 15.20
N LEU A 20 -22.38 -34.09 16.28
CA LEU A 20 -20.96 -33.82 16.47
C LEU A 20 -20.16 -35.00 15.88
N HIS A 21 -19.31 -34.73 14.89
CA HIS A 21 -18.36 -35.73 14.39
C HIS A 21 -16.97 -35.41 14.95
N SER A 22 -16.47 -36.30 15.81
CA SER A 22 -15.11 -36.29 16.33
C SER A 22 -14.12 -36.74 15.27
N SER A 23 -13.08 -35.96 15.01
CA SER A 23 -11.85 -36.44 14.39
C SER A 23 -10.69 -36.20 15.36
N HIS A 24 -10.05 -37.31 15.73
CA HIS A 24 -8.91 -37.41 16.61
C HIS A 24 -7.67 -36.71 16.01
N TYR A 25 -7.04 -35.83 16.78
CA TYR A 25 -5.65 -35.43 16.57
C TYR A 25 -4.86 -35.75 17.86
N PRO A 26 -3.72 -36.44 17.78
CA PRO A 26 -2.89 -36.70 18.95
C PRO A 26 -2.07 -35.46 19.34
N LEU A 27 -2.19 -35.07 20.61
CA LEU A 27 -1.34 -34.11 21.31
C LEU A 27 -0.10 -34.81 21.86
N CYS A 28 1.10 -34.27 21.60
CA CYS A 28 2.21 -34.17 22.57
C CYS A 28 3.33 -33.29 21.98
N ARG A 29 3.44 -32.01 22.38
CA ARG A 29 4.33 -31.46 23.43
C ARG A 29 5.83 -31.65 23.16
N TYR A 30 6.47 -30.59 22.66
CA TYR A 30 7.70 -30.04 23.22
C TYR A 30 7.73 -28.52 22.96
N HIS A 31 7.33 -27.73 23.96
CA HIS A 31 7.60 -26.29 24.00
C HIS A 31 9.06 -26.10 24.43
N ARG A 32 9.91 -25.59 23.53
CA ARG A 32 11.13 -24.90 23.93
C ARG A 32 10.86 -23.40 23.80
N LEU A 33 10.50 -22.79 24.93
CA LEU A 33 10.43 -21.34 25.08
C LEU A 33 11.85 -20.79 24.98
N ILE A 34 12.23 -20.26 23.83
CA ILE A 34 13.37 -19.36 23.72
C ILE A 34 12.85 -17.99 24.11
N SER A 35 13.20 -17.55 25.31
CA SER A 35 13.02 -16.17 25.74
C SER A 35 13.94 -15.29 24.89
N LEU A 36 13.37 -14.59 23.91
CA LEU A 36 14.01 -13.43 23.33
C LEU A 36 13.80 -12.27 24.30
N SER A 37 14.76 -12.13 25.22
CA SER A 37 14.86 -10.97 26.08
C SER A 37 15.05 -9.71 25.25
N SER A 38 14.24 -8.72 25.60
CA SER A 38 14.37 -7.28 25.32
C SER A 38 15.73 -6.83 24.80
N SER A 39 15.73 -6.30 23.59
CA SER A 39 16.58 -5.18 23.20
C SER A 39 15.76 -4.29 22.28
N CYS A 40 14.86 -3.53 22.91
CA CYS A 40 14.19 -2.39 22.33
C CYS A 40 15.25 -1.32 21.97
N SER A 41 15.88 -1.45 20.82
CA SER A 41 16.73 -0.41 20.21
C SER A 41 17.27 -0.86 18.86
N ARG A 42 16.38 -0.94 17.86
CA ARG A 42 16.77 -0.70 16.46
C ARG A 42 15.61 0.00 15.79
N LEU A 43 15.56 1.32 15.92
CA LEU A 43 14.95 2.18 14.92
C LEU A 43 15.53 1.73 13.58
N LYS A 44 14.82 0.89 12.82
CA LYS A 44 15.23 0.57 11.45
C LYS A 44 14.98 1.86 10.67
N MET A 45 16.03 2.67 10.56
CA MET A 45 16.00 3.86 9.72
C MET A 45 15.58 3.42 8.31
N LEU A 46 14.67 4.19 7.70
CA LEU A 46 14.38 4.06 6.29
C LEU A 46 15.72 4.12 5.53
N PRO A 47 15.93 3.28 4.49
CA PRO A 47 17.14 3.36 3.71
C PRO A 47 17.24 4.74 3.05
N SER A 48 18.47 5.20 2.85
CA SER A 48 18.73 6.40 2.09
C SER A 48 18.29 6.24 0.63
N ASN A 49 18.04 7.36 -0.06
CA ASN A 49 17.78 7.35 -1.51
C ASN A 49 18.93 6.67 -2.29
N GLN A 50 20.17 6.79 -1.82
CA GLN A 50 21.32 6.16 -2.47
C GLN A 50 21.28 4.64 -2.34
N GLU A 51 21.00 4.10 -1.16
CA GLU A 51 20.87 2.65 -0.93
C GLU A 51 19.72 2.06 -1.74
N LEU A 52 18.55 2.72 -1.75
CA LEU A 52 17.41 2.26 -2.55
C LEU A 52 17.73 2.27 -4.05
N ASN A 53 18.40 3.31 -4.56
CA ASN A 53 18.81 3.37 -5.96
C ASN A 53 19.84 2.28 -6.31
N GLN A 54 20.77 1.99 -5.40
CA GLN A 54 21.70 0.87 -5.56
C GLN A 54 20.95 -0.48 -5.61
N ALA A 55 19.96 -0.68 -4.74
CA ALA A 55 19.11 -1.87 -4.78
C ALA A 55 18.38 -2.02 -6.13
N LYS A 56 17.78 -0.93 -6.64
CA LYS A 56 17.10 -0.90 -7.94
C LYS A 56 18.03 -1.23 -9.10
N GLN A 57 19.27 -0.73 -9.07
CA GLN A 57 20.29 -1.06 -10.07
C GLN A 57 20.65 -2.55 -10.06
N ARG A 58 20.87 -3.14 -8.87
CA ARG A 58 21.15 -4.58 -8.73
C ARG A 58 19.97 -5.44 -9.19
N ILE A 59 18.74 -5.04 -8.88
CA ILE A 59 17.53 -5.70 -9.40
C ILE A 59 17.52 -5.66 -10.94
N SER A 60 17.77 -4.50 -11.54
CA SER A 60 17.78 -4.35 -12.99
C SER A 60 18.83 -5.26 -13.64
N GLN A 61 20.03 -5.34 -13.06
CA GLN A 61 21.09 -6.26 -13.51
C GLN A 61 20.65 -7.72 -13.39
N ALA A 62 20.10 -8.13 -12.24
CA ALA A 62 19.62 -9.49 -12.04
C ALA A 62 18.54 -9.88 -13.06
N ILE A 63 17.56 -9.00 -13.31
CA ILE A 63 16.49 -9.22 -14.30
C ILE A 63 17.08 -9.35 -15.71
N SER A 64 18.08 -8.54 -16.06
CA SER A 64 18.73 -8.58 -17.39
C SER A 64 19.42 -9.91 -17.71
N LEU A 65 19.79 -10.69 -16.68
CA LEU A 65 20.42 -12.01 -16.83
C LEU A 65 19.44 -13.16 -16.56
N GLY A 66 18.60 -13.03 -15.52
CA GLY A 66 17.67 -14.07 -15.08
C GLY A 66 16.50 -14.29 -16.03
N ALA A 67 15.87 -13.21 -16.54
CA ALA A 67 14.74 -13.36 -17.44
C ALA A 67 15.10 -14.08 -18.77
N PRO A 68 16.24 -13.78 -19.43
CA PRO A 68 16.70 -14.58 -20.56
C PRO A 68 16.98 -16.04 -20.22
N ALA A 69 17.59 -16.34 -19.06
CA ALA A 69 17.84 -17.72 -18.62
C ALA A 69 16.52 -18.50 -18.46
N TYR A 70 15.53 -17.90 -17.80
CA TYR A 70 14.20 -18.49 -17.67
C TYR A 70 13.55 -18.76 -19.04
N ASN A 71 13.59 -17.78 -19.95
CA ASN A 71 13.03 -17.92 -21.29
C ASN A 71 13.74 -19.00 -22.14
N ALA A 72 14.99 -19.32 -21.82
CA ALA A 72 15.75 -20.40 -22.44
C ALA A 72 15.49 -21.78 -21.80
N GLY A 73 14.62 -21.85 -20.78
CA GLY A 73 14.31 -23.08 -20.03
C GLY A 73 15.25 -23.34 -18.85
N ASP A 74 16.25 -22.48 -18.61
CA ASP A 74 17.16 -22.59 -17.46
C ASP A 74 16.55 -21.89 -16.22
N ILE A 75 15.46 -22.48 -15.72
CA ILE A 75 14.68 -21.95 -14.59
C ILE A 75 15.51 -21.97 -13.30
N LEU A 76 16.31 -23.02 -13.10
CA LEU A 76 17.23 -23.14 -11.96
C LEU A 76 18.19 -21.95 -11.91
N ARG A 77 18.85 -21.62 -13.03
CA ARG A 77 19.77 -20.47 -13.06
C ARG A 77 19.07 -19.16 -12.80
N CYS A 78 17.86 -18.95 -13.34
CA CYS A 78 17.07 -17.75 -13.05
C CYS A 78 16.79 -17.62 -11.55
N ALA A 79 16.28 -18.68 -10.91
CA ALA A 79 15.96 -18.70 -9.50
C ALA A 79 17.20 -18.43 -8.63
N THR A 80 18.35 -19.04 -8.96
CA THR A 80 19.62 -18.82 -8.26
C THR A 80 20.09 -17.38 -8.37
N LEU A 81 20.11 -16.80 -9.58
CA LEU A 81 20.48 -15.39 -9.80
C LEU A 81 19.61 -14.43 -9.00
N TYR A 82 18.29 -14.66 -8.97
CA TYR A 82 17.38 -13.83 -8.19
C TYR A 82 17.58 -14.04 -6.68
N LYS A 83 17.84 -15.27 -6.21
CA LYS A 83 18.09 -15.57 -4.78
C LYS A 83 19.37 -14.88 -4.29
N GLU A 84 20.42 -14.89 -5.10
CA GLU A 84 21.67 -14.17 -4.83
C GLU A 84 21.44 -12.66 -4.75
N ALA A 85 20.80 -12.08 -5.78
CA ALA A 85 20.48 -10.66 -5.80
C ALA A 85 19.60 -10.26 -4.60
N ALA A 86 18.61 -11.09 -4.23
CA ALA A 86 17.74 -10.85 -3.08
C ALA A 86 18.52 -10.74 -1.76
N ARG A 87 19.51 -11.61 -1.53
CA ARG A 87 20.39 -11.56 -0.35
C ARG A 87 21.20 -10.25 -0.31
N GLU A 88 21.72 -9.83 -1.45
CA GLU A 88 22.54 -8.62 -1.55
C GLU A 88 21.75 -7.33 -1.34
N ILE A 89 20.52 -7.25 -1.86
CA ILE A 89 19.69 -6.04 -1.74
C ILE A 89 18.89 -5.97 -0.45
N ALA A 90 18.68 -7.10 0.25
CA ALA A 90 17.92 -7.15 1.50
C ALA A 90 18.32 -6.07 2.54
N PRO A 91 19.62 -5.76 2.78
CA PRO A 91 20.00 -4.67 3.69
C PRO A 91 19.78 -3.26 3.14
N LEU A 92 19.58 -3.10 1.82
CA LEU A 92 19.47 -1.80 1.14
C LEU A 92 18.02 -1.33 0.97
N VAL A 93 17.05 -2.14 1.39
CA VAL A 93 15.61 -1.88 1.21
C VAL A 93 14.90 -1.76 2.56
N PRO A 94 13.70 -1.14 2.61
CA PRO A 94 12.90 -1.10 3.83
C PRO A 94 12.65 -2.48 4.45
N SER A 95 12.45 -2.51 5.77
CA SER A 95 12.23 -3.74 6.55
C SER A 95 11.12 -4.62 5.99
N THR A 96 10.06 -4.03 5.46
CA THR A 96 8.93 -4.73 4.84
C THR A 96 9.34 -5.57 3.63
N PHE A 97 10.23 -5.06 2.80
CA PHE A 97 10.79 -5.79 1.66
C PHE A 97 11.90 -6.73 2.10
N GLN A 98 12.71 -6.35 3.08
CA GLN A 98 13.74 -7.21 3.65
C GLN A 98 13.15 -8.54 4.14
N VAL A 99 12.06 -8.49 4.92
CA VAL A 99 11.40 -9.70 5.43
C VAL A 99 10.85 -10.56 4.29
N LYS A 100 10.23 -9.94 3.27
CA LYS A 100 9.72 -10.66 2.09
C LYS A 100 10.85 -11.36 1.34
N LEU A 101 11.93 -10.65 1.03
CA LEU A 101 13.09 -11.19 0.33
C LEU A 101 13.73 -12.35 1.11
N LEU A 102 13.98 -12.15 2.40
CA LEU A 102 14.64 -13.17 3.23
C LEU A 102 13.78 -14.40 3.41
N ARG A 103 12.45 -14.25 3.53
CA ARG A 103 11.53 -15.39 3.55
C ARG A 103 11.67 -16.24 2.29
N GLU A 104 11.61 -15.62 1.10
CA GLU A 104 11.77 -16.37 -0.16
C GLU A 104 13.18 -17.00 -0.25
N VAL A 105 14.21 -16.38 0.32
CA VAL A 105 15.59 -16.90 0.32
C VAL A 105 15.78 -18.09 1.28
N GLU A 106 15.17 -18.04 2.46
CA GLU A 106 15.33 -18.99 3.57
C GLU A 106 14.46 -20.23 3.45
N GLU A 107 13.39 -20.20 2.64
CA GLU A 107 12.61 -21.40 2.32
C GLU A 107 13.54 -22.52 1.81
N GLU A 108 13.72 -23.53 2.66
CA GLU A 108 14.66 -24.63 2.46
C GLU A 108 14.35 -25.37 1.18
N ASP A 109 15.42 -25.71 0.47
CA ASP A 109 15.33 -26.53 -0.72
C ASP A 109 15.16 -28.00 -0.27
N VAL A 110 13.96 -28.39 0.19
CA VAL A 110 13.68 -29.80 0.50
C VAL A 110 13.84 -30.63 -0.78
N ASP A 111 14.68 -31.66 -0.70
CA ASP A 111 15.10 -32.54 -1.81
C ASP A 111 13.99 -33.53 -2.18
N ASP A 112 12.89 -33.04 -2.75
CA ASP A 112 11.97 -33.89 -3.52
C ASP A 112 12.40 -33.85 -4.99
N GLU A 113 13.14 -34.88 -5.42
CA GLU A 113 13.70 -35.00 -6.78
C GLU A 113 12.66 -34.86 -7.90
N ASP A 114 11.39 -35.19 -7.62
CA ASP A 114 10.33 -35.30 -8.63
C ASP A 114 9.65 -33.96 -8.98
N ASN A 115 10.00 -32.85 -8.33
CA ASN A 115 9.29 -31.56 -8.50
C ASN A 115 10.17 -30.30 -8.54
N ASN A 116 11.47 -30.47 -8.83
CA ASN A 116 12.45 -29.38 -8.78
C ASN A 116 12.14 -28.22 -9.74
N GLU A 117 11.69 -28.49 -10.97
CA GLU A 117 11.40 -27.43 -11.94
C GLU A 117 10.27 -26.49 -11.49
N LYS A 118 9.14 -27.04 -11.00
CA LYS A 118 8.02 -26.23 -10.49
C LYS A 118 8.41 -25.41 -9.26
N LYS A 119 9.32 -25.94 -8.44
CA LYS A 119 9.85 -25.25 -7.26
C LYS A 119 10.70 -24.03 -7.65
N TYR A 120 11.64 -24.19 -8.59
CA TYR A 120 12.44 -23.07 -9.10
C TYR A 120 11.58 -22.06 -9.86
N ASP A 121 10.56 -22.52 -10.59
CA ASP A 121 9.59 -21.65 -11.26
C ASP A 121 8.84 -20.76 -10.25
N ALA A 122 8.24 -21.37 -9.22
CA ALA A 122 7.53 -20.65 -8.17
C ALA A 122 8.44 -19.62 -7.49
N LYS A 123 9.68 -20.00 -7.19
CA LYS A 123 10.68 -19.15 -6.53
C LYS A 123 11.14 -17.99 -7.42
N ALA A 124 11.40 -18.23 -8.71
CA ALA A 124 11.75 -17.18 -9.66
C ALA A 124 10.63 -16.14 -9.78
N TRP A 125 9.38 -16.57 -9.90
CA TRP A 125 8.22 -15.67 -9.95
C TRP A 125 7.95 -14.96 -8.63
N ALA A 126 8.11 -15.63 -7.48
CA ALA A 126 7.95 -15.01 -6.17
C ALA A 126 8.95 -13.86 -5.97
N LEU A 127 10.23 -14.11 -6.23
CA LEU A 127 11.28 -13.08 -6.15
C LEU A 127 11.06 -11.98 -7.17
N ARG A 128 10.65 -12.31 -8.41
CA ARG A 128 10.37 -11.30 -9.44
C ARG A 128 9.29 -10.32 -9.02
N ARG A 129 8.19 -10.80 -8.41
CA ARG A 129 7.12 -9.91 -7.91
C ARG A 129 7.61 -8.99 -6.80
N VAL A 130 8.50 -9.46 -5.93
CA VAL A 130 9.12 -8.62 -4.89
C VAL A 130 10.04 -7.58 -5.52
N PHE A 131 10.84 -7.96 -6.53
CA PHE A 131 11.70 -7.04 -7.28
C PHE A 131 10.90 -5.94 -7.97
N ASP A 132 9.85 -6.30 -8.70
CA ASP A 132 8.99 -5.33 -9.38
C ASP A 132 8.38 -4.35 -8.34
N SER A 133 7.95 -4.86 -7.18
CA SER A 133 7.44 -4.03 -6.08
C SER A 133 8.49 -3.05 -5.51
N ILE A 134 9.76 -3.45 -5.42
CA ILE A 134 10.86 -2.60 -4.95
C ILE A 134 11.21 -1.54 -6.01
N VAL A 135 11.20 -1.90 -7.29
CA VAL A 135 11.47 -0.96 -8.39
C VAL A 135 10.44 0.16 -8.41
N GLU A 136 9.16 -0.17 -8.20
CA GLU A 136 8.06 0.79 -8.11
C GLU A 136 8.02 1.58 -6.79
N TYR A 137 8.72 1.10 -5.75
CA TYR A 137 8.70 1.75 -4.44
C TYR A 137 9.40 3.12 -4.46
N GLN A 138 8.77 4.10 -3.84
CA GLN A 138 9.32 5.45 -3.62
C GLN A 138 9.40 5.67 -2.12
N LEU A 139 10.50 6.27 -1.66
CA LEU A 139 10.65 6.60 -0.25
C LEU A 139 9.58 7.63 0.16
N PRO A 140 8.87 7.39 1.27
CA PRO A 140 7.87 8.33 1.74
C PRO A 140 8.54 9.58 2.30
N ILE A 141 7.88 10.72 2.10
CA ILE A 141 8.11 11.91 2.92
C ILE A 141 7.55 11.62 4.31
N ILE A 142 8.34 11.89 5.35
CA ILE A 142 7.96 11.66 6.74
C ILE A 142 7.95 12.98 7.53
N PRO A 143 7.21 13.06 8.65
CA PRO A 143 7.31 14.19 9.54
C PRO A 143 8.73 14.39 10.05
N HIS A 144 9.13 15.65 10.16
CA HIS A 144 10.40 16.04 10.74
C HIS A 144 10.17 17.22 11.68
N LYS A 145 10.95 17.27 12.77
CA LYS A 145 10.97 18.45 13.62
C LYS A 145 11.37 19.66 12.80
N ILE A 146 10.47 20.63 12.75
CA ILE A 146 10.70 21.90 12.05
C ILE A 146 11.49 22.79 13.01
N SER A 147 12.70 23.17 12.59
CA SER A 147 13.52 24.16 13.28
C SER A 147 13.26 25.59 12.83
N ASP A 148 12.47 25.78 11.76
CA ASP A 148 12.15 27.08 11.19
C ASP A 148 10.89 27.66 11.84
N GLU A 149 11.04 28.76 12.57
CA GLU A 149 9.96 29.40 13.32
C GLU A 149 8.97 30.16 12.41
N ASN A 150 9.26 30.33 11.11
CA ASN A 150 8.48 31.19 10.20
C ASN A 150 7.53 30.46 9.25
N ILE A 151 7.09 29.24 9.57
CA ILE A 151 6.12 28.53 8.71
C ILE A 151 4.70 28.97 9.04
N THR A 152 3.99 29.48 8.02
CA THR A 152 2.56 29.79 8.13
C THR A 152 1.74 28.61 7.64
N TYR A 153 0.70 28.25 8.39
CA TYR A 153 -0.24 27.17 8.05
C TYR A 153 -1.61 27.74 7.69
N GLU A 154 -2.12 27.36 6.53
CA GLU A 154 -3.46 27.70 6.04
C GLU A 154 -4.31 26.42 5.90
N PRO A 155 -5.16 26.10 6.88
CA PRO A 155 -6.01 24.91 6.84
C PRO A 155 -7.02 24.96 5.70
N PHE A 156 -7.27 23.81 5.06
CA PHE A 156 -8.36 23.73 4.10
C PHE A 156 -9.72 23.89 4.77
N THR A 157 -10.58 24.72 4.17
CA THR A 157 -11.96 24.88 4.63
C THR A 157 -12.92 23.91 3.95
N SER A 158 -14.05 23.62 4.58
CA SER A 158 -15.11 22.82 3.96
C SER A 158 -15.71 23.50 2.72
N SER A 159 -15.62 24.83 2.60
CA SER A 159 -16.03 25.55 1.39
C SER A 159 -15.05 25.37 0.23
N GLN A 160 -13.76 25.16 0.50
CA GLN A 160 -12.75 24.86 -0.51
C GLN A 160 -12.86 23.40 -0.97
N LEU A 161 -12.78 22.42 -0.05
CA LEU A 161 -12.75 21.00 -0.40
C LEU A 161 -14.13 20.42 -0.75
N GLY A 162 -15.21 20.99 -0.20
CA GLY A 162 -16.52 20.33 -0.13
C GLY A 162 -16.61 19.37 1.05
N ILE A 163 -17.82 18.84 1.31
CA ILE A 163 -18.10 18.01 2.49
C ILE A 163 -17.67 16.55 2.26
N GLU A 164 -17.89 16.01 1.06
CA GLU A 164 -17.65 14.61 0.74
C GLU A 164 -16.74 14.45 -0.49
N PRO A 165 -15.65 13.68 -0.40
CA PRO A 165 -14.84 13.35 -1.57
C PRO A 165 -15.55 12.38 -2.50
N VAL A 166 -15.19 12.46 -3.78
CA VAL A 166 -15.48 11.39 -4.75
C VAL A 166 -14.61 10.18 -4.44
N ARG A 167 -15.24 9.02 -4.29
CA ARG A 167 -14.57 7.74 -4.10
C ARG A 167 -14.17 7.15 -5.44
N VAL A 168 -12.88 6.91 -5.63
CA VAL A 168 -12.31 6.23 -6.81
C VAL A 168 -11.64 4.95 -6.35
N MET A 169 -12.17 3.82 -6.79
CA MET A 169 -11.74 2.48 -6.37
C MET A 169 -11.25 1.67 -7.58
N ASP A 170 -10.69 0.49 -7.31
CA ASP A 170 -10.17 -0.45 -8.30
C ASP A 170 -11.23 -1.33 -8.98
N SER A 171 -12.51 -0.92 -8.97
CA SER A 171 -13.64 -1.76 -9.42
C SER A 171 -13.60 -2.16 -10.90
N VAL A 172 -12.74 -1.52 -11.70
CA VAL A 172 -12.49 -1.90 -13.09
C VAL A 172 -11.95 -3.34 -13.13
N MET A 173 -12.55 -4.18 -13.99
CA MET A 173 -12.27 -5.63 -14.07
C MET A 173 -12.56 -6.43 -12.78
N GLY A 174 -13.42 -5.90 -11.88
CA GLY A 174 -13.93 -6.64 -10.73
C GLY A 174 -13.04 -6.54 -9.47
N GLY A 175 -12.16 -5.54 -9.38
CA GLY A 175 -11.50 -5.23 -8.11
C GLY A 175 -12.50 -4.98 -6.98
N ILE A 176 -12.14 -5.40 -5.78
CA ILE A 176 -13.04 -5.45 -4.63
C ILE A 176 -12.60 -4.50 -3.50
N SER A 177 -11.64 -3.62 -3.75
CA SER A 177 -11.16 -2.68 -2.73
C SER A 177 -12.26 -1.68 -2.37
N ARG A 178 -12.26 -1.27 -1.10
CA ARG A 178 -13.25 -0.36 -0.54
C ARG A 178 -12.52 0.75 0.22
N GLY A 179 -13.13 1.94 0.22
CA GLY A 179 -12.63 3.08 0.99
C GLY A 179 -13.75 4.05 1.34
N GLY A 180 -13.61 4.75 2.45
CA GLY A 180 -14.55 5.72 2.97
C GLY A 180 -13.86 6.89 3.64
N TRP A 181 -14.61 7.98 3.83
CA TRP A 181 -14.16 9.19 4.49
C TRP A 181 -15.08 9.49 5.68
N ILE A 182 -14.48 9.87 6.81
CA ILE A 182 -15.20 10.39 7.97
C ILE A 182 -14.73 11.83 8.17
N SER A 183 -15.56 12.79 7.81
CA SER A 183 -15.18 14.21 7.81
C SER A 183 -14.98 14.79 9.20
N GLN A 184 -15.71 14.29 10.21
CA GLN A 184 -15.63 14.77 11.60
C GLN A 184 -14.27 14.51 12.24
N THR A 185 -13.60 13.43 11.82
CA THR A 185 -12.32 12.97 12.37
C THR A 185 -11.21 12.96 11.31
N ASN A 186 -11.48 13.52 10.12
CA ASN A 186 -10.55 13.52 8.99
C ASN A 186 -9.93 12.13 8.74
N THR A 187 -10.79 11.09 8.70
CA THR A 187 -10.34 9.70 8.64
C THR A 187 -10.61 9.09 7.28
N PHE A 188 -9.54 8.68 6.59
CA PHE A 188 -9.60 7.83 5.41
C PHE A 188 -9.39 6.38 5.82
N PHE A 189 -10.38 5.51 5.57
CA PHE A 189 -10.34 4.11 5.99
C PHE A 189 -10.82 3.20 4.87
N GLY A 190 -10.51 1.90 4.98
CA GLY A 190 -11.01 0.90 4.04
C GLY A 190 -10.22 -0.39 4.04
N GLU A 191 -10.44 -1.19 3.01
CA GLU A 191 -9.77 -2.46 2.79
C GLU A 191 -9.34 -2.56 1.32
N THR A 192 -8.05 -2.75 1.08
CA THR A 192 -7.52 -2.97 -0.26
C THR A 192 -7.27 -4.46 -0.51
N SER A 193 -7.54 -4.94 -1.72
CA SER A 193 -7.36 -6.35 -2.08
C SER A 193 -6.60 -6.48 -3.38
N LEU A 194 -5.70 -7.48 -3.45
CA LEU A 194 -4.99 -7.84 -4.69
C LEU A 194 -5.84 -8.72 -5.62
N ALA A 195 -7.02 -9.16 -5.16
CA ALA A 195 -7.93 -9.96 -5.99
C ALA A 195 -8.33 -9.19 -7.26
N ASN A 196 -8.47 -9.93 -8.37
CA ASN A 196 -8.86 -9.39 -9.68
C ASN A 196 -7.93 -8.25 -10.17
N ASN A 197 -6.64 -8.35 -9.84
CA ASN A 197 -5.62 -7.35 -10.17
C ASN A 197 -5.83 -5.96 -9.56
N GLY A 198 -6.70 -5.87 -8.54
CA GLY A 198 -6.97 -4.64 -7.81
C GLY A 198 -5.81 -4.17 -6.92
N GLY A 199 -6.14 -3.41 -5.89
CA GLY A 199 -5.27 -3.03 -4.79
C GLY A 199 -5.18 -1.53 -4.59
N PHE A 200 -6.25 -0.76 -4.85
CA PHE A 200 -6.28 0.65 -4.47
C PHE A 200 -7.65 1.17 -4.05
N ALA A 201 -7.62 2.14 -3.15
CA ALA A 201 -8.75 2.96 -2.76
C ALA A 201 -8.32 4.43 -2.73
N SER A 202 -9.17 5.34 -3.19
CA SER A 202 -8.81 6.75 -3.28
C SER A 202 -9.99 7.68 -3.05
N LEU A 203 -9.70 8.81 -2.42
CA LEU A 203 -10.62 9.93 -2.18
C LEU A 203 -10.16 11.13 -3.00
N ARG A 204 -11.08 11.81 -3.68
CA ARG A 204 -10.83 12.97 -4.53
C ARG A 204 -11.73 14.14 -4.15
N TRP A 205 -11.13 15.27 -3.80
CA TRP A 205 -11.80 16.55 -3.69
C TRP A 205 -11.50 17.36 -4.94
N ARG A 206 -12.53 17.51 -5.79
CA ARG A 206 -12.47 18.34 -6.99
C ARG A 206 -12.96 19.72 -6.63
N PHE A 207 -12.15 20.74 -6.91
CA PHE A 207 -12.52 22.11 -6.64
C PHE A 207 -13.55 22.61 -7.65
N SER A 208 -14.57 23.33 -7.18
CA SER A 208 -15.58 23.96 -8.04
C SER A 208 -14.96 25.01 -8.98
N ASN A 209 -13.90 25.67 -8.51
CA ASN A 209 -13.11 26.63 -9.27
C ASN A 209 -11.64 26.26 -9.19
N MET A 210 -10.87 26.65 -10.20
CA MET A 210 -9.41 26.52 -10.18
C MET A 210 -8.83 27.29 -8.99
N GLN A 211 -7.91 26.65 -8.27
CA GLN A 211 -7.24 27.22 -7.11
C GLN A 211 -5.84 27.71 -7.50
N ASN A 212 -5.45 28.88 -6.98
CA ASN A 212 -4.10 29.40 -7.12
C ASN A 212 -3.36 29.26 -5.79
N TRP A 213 -2.41 28.32 -5.74
CA TRP A 213 -1.54 28.02 -4.61
C TRP A 213 -0.09 28.43 -4.88
N SER A 214 0.15 29.35 -5.82
CA SER A 214 1.53 29.75 -6.21
C SER A 214 2.31 30.42 -5.08
N TYR A 215 1.62 30.90 -4.04
CA TYR A 215 2.24 31.48 -2.84
C TYR A 215 2.70 30.43 -1.83
N ALA A 216 2.15 29.21 -1.90
CA ALA A 216 2.45 28.13 -0.97
C ALA A 216 3.68 27.34 -1.45
N LYS A 217 4.46 26.85 -0.48
CA LYS A 217 5.59 25.94 -0.72
C LYS A 217 5.11 24.49 -0.90
N GLY A 218 3.96 24.15 -0.33
CA GLY A 218 3.39 22.81 -0.44
C GLY A 218 2.19 22.57 0.46
N ILE A 219 1.93 21.29 0.74
CA ILE A 219 0.83 20.82 1.58
C ILE A 219 1.40 20.39 2.93
N TYR A 220 0.66 20.66 4.01
CA TYR A 220 0.99 20.12 5.33
C TYR A 220 -0.11 19.18 5.84
N ILE A 221 0.28 18.26 6.73
CA ILE A 221 -0.64 17.41 7.50
C ILE A 221 -0.15 17.37 8.96
N LYS A 222 -1.04 17.67 9.92
CA LYS A 222 -0.75 17.62 11.37
C LYS A 222 -1.47 16.47 12.04
N GLY A 223 -0.82 15.87 13.04
CA GLY A 223 -1.38 14.77 13.83
C GLY A 223 -1.65 13.51 13.00
N LEU A 224 -0.81 13.26 11.99
CA LEU A 224 -0.95 12.15 11.06
C LEU A 224 -0.78 10.80 11.78
N LYS A 225 -1.79 9.93 11.74
CA LYS A 225 -1.80 8.61 12.37
C LYS A 225 -2.23 7.50 11.42
N HIS A 226 -1.59 6.35 11.56
CA HIS A 226 -1.80 5.18 10.69
C HIS A 226 -2.23 3.95 11.50
N SER A 227 -3.03 3.06 10.93
CA SER A 227 -3.28 1.74 11.53
C SER A 227 -2.08 0.79 11.50
N LYS A 228 -1.21 0.90 10.47
CA LYS A 228 0.03 0.12 10.30
C LYS A 228 1.17 1.03 9.83
N ALA A 229 1.70 1.83 10.75
CA ALA A 229 2.63 2.93 10.43
C ALA A 229 3.94 2.47 9.77
N ASP A 230 4.45 1.32 10.19
CA ASP A 230 5.69 0.72 9.72
C ASP A 230 5.58 0.07 8.33
N GLU A 231 4.36 -0.24 7.89
CA GLU A 231 4.09 -0.89 6.60
C GLU A 231 3.48 0.06 5.56
N HIS A 232 2.48 0.83 5.97
CA HIS A 232 1.61 1.55 5.04
C HIS A 232 2.19 2.91 4.68
N THR A 233 2.36 3.12 3.37
CA THR A 233 2.57 4.44 2.76
C THR A 233 1.32 4.86 2.00
N PHE A 234 1.02 6.16 2.03
CA PHE A 234 -0.10 6.75 1.34
C PHE A 234 0.40 7.72 0.28
N ARG A 235 -0.50 8.12 -0.62
CA ARG A 235 -0.19 9.11 -1.66
C ARG A 235 -1.11 10.30 -1.53
N ILE A 236 -0.52 11.50 -1.56
CA ILE A 236 -1.24 12.70 -1.94
C ILE A 236 -1.31 12.71 -3.46
N ILE A 237 -2.44 13.14 -4.00
CA ILE A 237 -2.66 13.23 -5.44
C ILE A 237 -3.13 14.62 -5.76
N LEU A 238 -2.54 15.20 -6.80
CA LEU A 238 -2.87 16.52 -7.28
C LEU A 238 -3.18 16.48 -8.77
N LYS A 239 -4.09 17.36 -9.19
CA LYS A 239 -4.27 17.70 -10.59
C LYS A 239 -4.22 19.21 -10.75
N ASP A 240 -3.58 19.62 -11.83
CA ASP A 240 -3.73 20.96 -12.37
C ASP A 240 -4.59 20.93 -13.65
N VAL A 241 -4.78 22.10 -14.25
CA VAL A 241 -5.52 22.25 -15.51
C VAL A 241 -4.96 21.46 -16.69
N VAL A 242 -3.67 21.07 -16.67
CA VAL A 242 -3.11 20.20 -17.73
C VAL A 242 -3.61 18.78 -17.55
N CYS A 243 -3.70 18.30 -16.31
CA CYS A 243 -4.27 16.98 -16.01
C CYS A 243 -5.73 16.84 -16.45
N GLU A 244 -6.49 17.93 -16.51
CA GLU A 244 -7.86 17.92 -17.04
C GLU A 244 -7.92 17.64 -18.55
N ARG A 245 -6.85 17.98 -19.28
CA ARG A 245 -6.75 17.77 -20.74
C ARG A 245 -6.19 16.39 -21.07
N ILE A 246 -5.39 15.83 -20.17
CA ILE A 246 -4.76 14.52 -20.34
C ILE A 246 -5.50 13.51 -19.45
N ARG A 247 -6.38 12.72 -20.07
CA ARG A 247 -7.23 11.76 -19.35
C ARG A 247 -6.41 10.84 -18.44
N LEU A 248 -6.92 10.63 -17.22
CA LEU A 248 -6.35 9.73 -16.21
C LEU A 248 -4.94 10.12 -15.74
N SER A 249 -4.49 11.34 -16.06
CA SER A 249 -3.24 11.87 -15.54
C SER A 249 -3.42 12.54 -14.19
N ASN A 250 -2.35 12.53 -13.39
CA ASN A 250 -2.26 13.20 -12.11
C ASN A 250 -0.80 13.23 -11.65
N PHE A 251 -0.54 14.03 -10.63
CA PHE A 251 0.71 14.04 -9.90
C PHE A 251 0.54 13.36 -8.55
N LYS A 252 1.61 12.74 -8.04
CA LYS A 252 1.58 12.05 -6.75
C LYS A 252 2.82 12.36 -5.93
N ALA A 253 2.67 12.37 -4.61
CA ALA A 253 3.79 12.26 -3.67
C ALA A 253 3.45 11.21 -2.62
N VAL A 254 4.45 10.37 -2.29
CA VAL A 254 4.33 9.32 -1.29
C VAL A 254 4.68 9.89 0.07
N PHE A 255 3.89 9.57 1.08
CA PHE A 255 4.15 9.98 2.46
C PHE A 255 3.80 8.89 3.47
N ALA A 256 4.37 9.00 4.67
CA ALA A 256 4.03 8.17 5.81
C ALA A 256 4.42 8.82 7.15
N ASN A 257 3.92 8.30 8.26
CA ASN A 257 4.40 8.61 9.61
C ASN A 257 4.78 7.33 10.38
N PRO A 258 5.90 6.67 10.02
CA PRO A 258 6.25 5.38 10.61
C PRO A 258 6.57 5.45 12.10
N GLN A 259 7.01 6.61 12.59
CA GLN A 259 7.28 6.86 14.01
C GLN A 259 6.07 7.34 14.79
N GLN A 260 4.93 7.60 14.11
CA GLN A 260 3.71 8.14 14.72
C GLN A 260 3.99 9.42 15.55
N THR A 261 4.90 10.27 15.06
CA THR A 261 5.23 11.54 15.73
C THR A 261 4.12 12.55 15.50
N ASP A 262 3.93 13.47 16.44
CA ASP A 262 2.98 14.58 16.28
C ASP A 262 3.56 15.75 15.44
N ASP A 263 4.82 15.65 15.02
CA ASP A 263 5.44 16.61 14.12
C ASP A 263 4.61 16.74 12.83
N PRO A 264 4.46 17.94 12.27
CA PRO A 264 3.79 18.14 10.99
C PRO A 264 4.56 17.48 9.85
N LEU A 265 3.83 16.81 8.97
CA LEU A 265 4.33 16.36 7.67
C LEU A 265 4.26 17.53 6.69
N LEU A 266 5.38 17.92 6.09
CA LEU A 266 5.43 18.89 5.01
C LEU A 266 5.71 18.18 3.69
N ILE A 267 4.83 18.35 2.71
CA ILE A 267 4.97 17.82 1.35
C ILE A 267 5.22 19.02 0.42
N PRO A 268 6.47 19.34 0.08
CA PRO A 268 6.79 20.44 -0.83
C PRO A 268 6.27 20.16 -2.23
N PHE A 269 5.80 21.18 -2.95
CA PHE A 269 5.45 20.99 -4.37
C PHE A 269 6.66 20.58 -5.22
N THR A 270 7.88 20.91 -4.79
CA THR A 270 9.13 20.48 -5.43
C THR A 270 9.40 18.98 -5.33
N SER A 271 8.78 18.26 -4.38
CA SER A 271 8.87 16.79 -4.33
C SER A 271 7.96 16.10 -5.35
N ILE A 272 7.06 16.86 -5.98
CA ILE A 272 6.08 16.37 -6.96
C ILE A 272 6.67 16.55 -8.36
N THR A 273 7.54 15.61 -8.73
CA THR A 273 8.48 15.78 -9.84
C THR A 273 7.93 15.32 -11.19
N GLN A 274 6.96 14.39 -11.21
CA GLN A 274 6.54 13.74 -12.45
C GLN A 274 5.03 13.54 -12.51
N MET A 275 4.46 13.88 -13.68
CA MET A 275 3.10 13.52 -14.05
C MET A 275 3.03 12.04 -14.41
N GLU A 276 2.00 11.35 -13.95
CA GLU A 276 1.74 9.96 -14.27
C GLU A 276 0.39 9.81 -14.98
N GLN A 277 0.30 8.91 -15.95
CA GLN A 277 -0.95 8.47 -16.57
C GLN A 277 -1.15 6.99 -16.30
N MET A 278 -2.27 6.63 -15.64
CA MET A 278 -2.56 5.24 -15.26
C MET A 278 -1.41 4.57 -14.47
N GLY A 279 -0.70 5.36 -13.65
CA GLY A 279 0.43 4.89 -12.84
C GLY A 279 1.76 4.78 -13.60
N GLN A 280 1.79 5.10 -14.89
CA GLN A 280 3.01 5.15 -15.68
C GLN A 280 3.54 6.58 -15.75
N PRO A 281 4.84 6.80 -15.47
CA PRO A 281 5.43 8.12 -15.58
C PRO A 281 5.41 8.65 -17.02
N MET A 282 5.03 9.91 -17.20
CA MET A 282 4.97 10.54 -18.52
C MET A 282 6.27 11.27 -18.84
N VAL A 283 6.96 10.83 -19.89
CA VAL A 283 8.19 11.49 -20.36
C VAL A 283 7.84 12.78 -21.08
N GLY A 284 8.53 13.87 -20.73
CA GLY A 284 8.32 15.20 -21.32
C GLY A 284 7.06 15.93 -20.85
N ALA A 285 6.34 15.39 -19.85
CA ALA A 285 5.22 16.09 -19.24
C ALA A 285 5.69 17.34 -18.47
N PRO A 286 4.86 18.40 -18.41
CA PRO A 286 5.18 19.58 -17.63
C PRO A 286 5.23 19.26 -16.13
N ALA A 287 5.97 20.08 -15.39
CA ALA A 287 5.95 20.07 -13.94
C ALA A 287 4.58 20.52 -13.41
N PHE A 288 4.26 20.14 -12.17
CA PHE A 288 3.03 20.54 -11.50
C PHE A 288 2.91 22.07 -11.43
N ASN A 289 1.77 22.62 -11.87
CA ASN A 289 1.52 24.06 -11.81
C ASN A 289 0.65 24.42 -10.59
N PRO A 290 1.22 24.97 -9.50
CA PRO A 290 0.46 25.34 -8.32
C PRO A 290 -0.47 26.54 -8.54
N SER A 291 -0.33 27.31 -9.63
CA SER A 291 -1.23 28.44 -9.92
C SER A 291 -2.60 28.02 -10.48
N ALA A 292 -2.76 26.74 -10.81
CA ALA A 292 -3.92 26.25 -11.55
C ALA A 292 -4.40 24.87 -11.09
N VAL A 293 -4.55 24.67 -9.79
CA VAL A 293 -4.91 23.38 -9.18
C VAL A 293 -6.42 23.13 -9.29
N THR A 294 -6.81 21.90 -9.64
CA THR A 294 -8.20 21.50 -9.88
C THR A 294 -8.68 20.37 -8.98
N GLU A 295 -7.78 19.55 -8.43
CA GLU A 295 -8.13 18.41 -7.59
C GLU A 295 -7.01 18.10 -6.59
N ILE A 296 -7.40 17.71 -5.37
CA ILE A 296 -6.53 17.10 -4.37
C ILE A 296 -7.14 15.76 -3.93
N GLY A 297 -6.32 14.80 -3.53
CA GLY A 297 -6.82 13.53 -3.07
C GLY A 297 -5.85 12.72 -2.25
N LEU A 298 -6.38 11.72 -1.56
CA LEU A 298 -5.65 10.72 -0.81
C LEU A 298 -5.78 9.37 -1.49
N MET A 299 -4.74 8.54 -1.44
CA MET A 299 -4.77 7.21 -2.03
C MET A 299 -4.01 6.19 -1.18
N ALA A 300 -4.71 5.09 -0.91
CA ALA A 300 -4.18 3.85 -0.41
C ALA A 300 -3.99 2.92 -1.62
N ILE A 301 -2.79 2.41 -1.83
CA ILE A 301 -2.49 1.54 -2.98
C ILE A 301 -1.38 0.55 -2.62
N LYS A 302 -1.44 -0.61 -3.26
CA LYS A 302 -0.35 -1.59 -3.32
C LYS A 302 0.98 -0.94 -3.79
N PRO A 303 2.14 -1.52 -3.47
CA PRO A 303 2.34 -2.74 -2.70
C PRO A 303 2.28 -2.56 -1.18
N THR A 304 2.21 -1.31 -0.69
CA THR A 304 2.35 -1.04 0.75
C THR A 304 1.04 -1.13 1.51
N VAL A 305 -0.08 -0.71 0.92
CA VAL A 305 -1.39 -0.81 1.57
C VAL A 305 -2.12 -2.00 0.96
N VAL A 306 -2.15 -3.11 1.70
CA VAL A 306 -2.89 -4.34 1.36
C VAL A 306 -3.62 -4.82 2.61
N GLY A 307 -4.92 -5.09 2.49
CA GLY A 307 -5.82 -5.37 3.60
C GLY A 307 -6.39 -4.09 4.24
N GLN A 308 -6.79 -4.21 5.50
CA GLN A 308 -7.42 -3.14 6.27
C GLN A 308 -6.46 -1.98 6.53
N PHE A 309 -6.93 -0.75 6.34
CA PHE A 309 -6.18 0.46 6.61
C PHE A 309 -7.05 1.56 7.23
N GLN A 310 -6.40 2.40 8.03
CA GLN A 310 -6.93 3.67 8.50
C GLN A 310 -5.81 4.70 8.50
N LEU A 311 -6.14 5.90 8.02
CA LEU A 311 -5.33 7.09 8.01
C LEU A 311 -6.14 8.22 8.64
N GLU A 312 -5.63 8.81 9.70
CA GLU A 312 -6.29 9.88 10.44
C GLU A 312 -5.33 11.07 10.55
N PHE A 313 -5.86 12.29 10.56
CA PHE A 313 -5.07 13.48 10.84
C PHE A 313 -5.94 14.56 11.46
N LEU A 314 -5.35 15.47 12.22
CA LEU A 314 -6.10 16.54 12.87
C LEU A 314 -6.45 17.65 11.89
N GLU A 315 -5.49 18.01 11.04
CA GLU A 315 -5.57 19.16 10.15
C GLU A 315 -4.68 18.95 8.93
N TRP A 316 -5.08 19.52 7.80
CA TRP A 316 -4.29 19.58 6.58
C TRP A 316 -4.63 20.83 5.80
N GLY A 317 -3.68 21.29 4.98
CA GLY A 317 -3.79 22.55 4.29
C GLY A 317 -2.53 22.91 3.53
N LEU A 318 -2.33 24.21 3.28
CA LEU A 318 -1.15 24.75 2.61
C LEU A 318 -0.18 25.36 3.61
N TYR A 319 1.12 25.33 3.29
CA TYR A 319 2.12 26.05 4.07
C TYR A 319 3.00 26.93 3.19
N SER A 320 3.50 28.03 3.77
CA SER A 320 4.39 29.01 3.14
C SER A 320 5.51 29.43 4.09
#